data_AF-A0A1M3NZK0-F1
#
_entry.id   AF-A0A1M3NZK0-F1
#
_cell.length_a   1.000
_cell.length_b   1.000
_cell.length_c   1.000
_cell.angle_alpha   90.00
_cell.angle_beta   90.00
_cell.angle_gamma   90.00
#
_symmetry.space_group_name_H-M   'P 1'
#
loop_
_entity.id
_entity.type
_entity.pdbx_description
1 polymer ?
#
loop_
_entity_poly.entity_id
_entity_poly.type
_entity_poly.pdbx_seq_one_letter_code
_entity_poly.pdbx_strand_id
1 'polypeptide(L)'
;MKRPHILRQAIKKAARQAFDAERALAWTPTDPACRRTHARAVARVERAIYQAQRERFIPMLTVQVLLGIVLDAQALARWRITGKPVPPTSGYWDTLDAMDRAIDRAWQRARLTRVFNLSGGLQ
;
A
#
# COMPACT_ATOMS: atom_id res chain seq x y z
N MET A 1 -8.57 -16.66 13.91
CA MET A 1 -8.02 -16.27 12.59
C MET A 1 -8.69 -15.00 12.09
N LYS A 2 -7.95 -13.99 11.65
CA LYS A 2 -8.53 -12.78 11.03
C LYS A 2 -9.12 -13.13 9.67
N ARG A 3 -10.30 -12.59 9.33
CA ARG A 3 -10.93 -12.84 8.01
C ARG A 3 -10.09 -12.18 6.90
N PRO A 4 -9.85 -12.84 5.74
CA PRO A 4 -8.98 -12.31 4.67
C PRO A 4 -9.36 -10.91 4.21
N HIS A 5 -10.67 -10.61 4.12
CA HIS A 5 -11.15 -9.29 3.71
C HIS A 5 -10.77 -8.18 4.69
N ILE A 6 -10.66 -8.47 5.99
CA ILE A 6 -10.29 -7.49 7.01
C ILE A 6 -8.83 -7.07 6.81
N LEU A 7 -7.95 -8.03 6.55
CA LEU A 7 -6.53 -7.74 6.28
C LEU A 7 -6.35 -6.97 4.98
N ARG A 8 -7.11 -7.30 3.94
CA ARG A 8 -7.13 -6.51 2.70
C ARG A 8 -7.52 -5.06 2.97
N GLN A 9 -8.61 -4.82 3.69
CA GLN A 9 -9.04 -3.46 4.04
C GLN A 9 -8.03 -2.74 4.94
N ALA A 10 -7.38 -3.47 5.86
CA ALA A 10 -6.31 -2.92 6.69
C ALA A 10 -5.10 -2.47 5.85
N ILE A 11 -4.71 -3.23 4.83
CA ILE A 11 -3.64 -2.86 3.89
C ILE A 11 -4.04 -1.60 3.12
N LYS A 12 -5.24 -1.54 2.54
CA LYS A 12 -5.74 -0.35 1.84
C LYS A 12 -5.73 0.89 2.74
N LYS A 13 -6.27 0.76 3.96
CA LYS A 13 -6.28 1.84 4.95
C LYS A 13 -4.87 2.31 5.31
N ALA A 14 -3.95 1.38 5.55
CA ALA A 14 -2.56 1.70 5.86
C ALA A 14 -1.86 2.38 4.68
N ALA A 15 -2.10 1.91 3.44
CA ALA A 15 -1.51 2.47 2.23
C ALA A 15 -1.95 3.93 2.02
N ARG A 16 -3.25 4.22 2.21
CA ARG A 16 -3.77 5.60 2.18
C ARG A 16 -3.09 6.48 3.23
N GLN A 17 -2.94 5.99 4.46
CA GLN A 17 -2.23 6.73 5.52
C GLN A 17 -0.76 7.00 5.17
N ALA A 18 -0.07 6.03 4.55
CA ALA A 18 1.32 6.20 4.12
C ALA A 18 1.45 7.21 2.98
N PHE A 19 0.50 7.21 2.05
CA PHE A 19 0.41 8.21 0.98
C PHE A 19 0.16 9.62 1.52
N ASP A 20 -0.80 9.78 2.43
CA ASP A 20 -1.09 11.08 3.07
C ASP A 20 0.12 11.59 3.88
N ALA A 21 0.80 10.69 4.61
CA ALA A 21 1.98 11.04 5.38
C ALA A 21 3.18 11.41 4.50
N GLU A 22 3.35 10.76 3.35
CA GLU A 22 4.35 11.13 2.35
C GLU A 22 4.05 12.51 1.77
N ARG A 23 2.79 12.82 1.43
CA ARG A 23 2.39 14.15 0.97
C ARG A 23 2.71 15.22 2.00
N ALA A 24 2.38 14.97 3.26
CA ALA A 24 2.68 15.89 4.37
C ALA A 24 4.20 16.10 4.50
N LEU A 25 4.99 15.02 4.46
CA LEU A 25 6.45 15.10 4.55
C LEU A 25 7.07 15.82 3.35
N ALA A 26 6.57 15.59 2.13
CA ALA A 26 7.05 16.26 0.92
C ALA A 26 6.80 17.79 0.97
N TRP A 27 5.73 18.20 1.67
CA TRP A 27 5.39 19.61 1.88
C TRP A 27 6.24 20.25 2.98
N THR A 28 6.46 19.54 4.10
CA THR A 28 7.23 20.02 5.26
C THR A 28 8.43 19.10 5.56
N PRO A 29 9.45 19.03 4.68
CA PRO A 29 10.53 18.05 4.78
C PRO A 29 11.40 18.22 6.03
N THR A 30 11.43 19.43 6.60
CA THR A 30 12.18 19.76 7.80
C THR A 30 11.44 19.44 9.10
N ASP A 31 10.13 19.19 9.05
CA ASP A 31 9.29 18.96 10.24
C ASP A 31 9.53 17.55 10.84
N PRO A 32 10.06 17.45 12.08
CA PRO A 32 10.29 16.17 12.73
C PRO A 32 9.00 15.39 13.05
N ALA A 33 7.86 16.06 13.25
CA ALA A 33 6.59 15.39 13.47
C ALA A 33 6.11 14.68 12.19
N CYS A 34 6.23 15.34 11.03
CA CYS A 34 5.92 14.72 9.72
C CYS A 34 6.83 13.53 9.42
N ARG A 35 8.14 13.63 9.69
CA ARG A 35 9.08 12.50 9.55
C ARG A 35 8.68 11.29 10.40
N ARG A 36 8.34 11.50 11.68
CA ARG A 36 7.88 10.43 12.57
C ARG A 36 6.56 9.81 12.12
N THR A 37 5.62 10.63 11.68
CA THR A 37 4.31 10.17 11.18
C THR A 37 4.48 9.34 9.92
N HIS A 38 5.31 9.78 8.98
CA HIS A 38 5.67 9.04 7.78
C HIS A 38 6.27 7.67 8.11
N ALA A 39 7.30 7.62 8.94
CA ALA A 39 7.94 6.36 9.34
C ALA A 39 6.95 5.37 9.99
N ARG A 40 6.06 5.87 10.86
CA ARG A 40 5.01 5.05 11.48
C ARG A 40 3.98 4.55 10.48
N ALA A 41 3.61 5.35 9.49
CA ALA A 41 2.64 4.98 8.46
C ALA A 41 3.21 3.89 7.54
N VAL A 42 4.45 4.04 7.09
CA VAL A 42 5.16 3.01 6.30
C VAL A 42 5.27 1.70 7.07
N ALA A 43 5.72 1.75 8.34
CA ALA A 43 5.83 0.55 9.18
C ALA A 43 4.47 -0.15 9.40
N ARG A 44 3.34 0.59 9.42
CA ARG A 44 1.99 0.01 9.50
C ARG A 44 1.62 -0.74 8.22
N VAL A 45 1.93 -0.18 7.05
CA VAL A 45 1.71 -0.83 5.76
C VAL A 45 2.47 -2.14 5.69
N GLU A 46 3.78 -2.10 5.96
CA GLU A 46 4.63 -3.28 5.96
C GLU A 46 4.10 -4.35 6.90
N ARG A 47 3.81 -4.00 8.16
CA ARG A 47 3.23 -4.94 9.14
C ARG A 47 1.93 -5.56 8.66
N ALA A 48 1.04 -4.78 8.02
CA ALA A 48 -0.22 -5.31 7.51
C ALA A 48 -0.01 -6.31 6.36
N ILE A 49 0.92 -6.02 5.45
CA ILE A 49 1.27 -6.89 4.32
C ILE A 49 1.94 -8.17 4.83
N TYR A 50 2.95 -8.06 5.71
CA TYR A 50 3.63 -9.21 6.29
C TYR A 50 2.70 -10.07 7.15
N GLN A 51 1.73 -9.46 7.85
CA GLN A 51 0.70 -10.24 8.54
C GLN A 51 -0.14 -11.06 7.56
N ALA A 52 -0.54 -10.48 6.42
CA ALA A 52 -1.29 -11.22 5.40
C ALA A 52 -0.49 -12.39 4.79
N GLN A 53 0.82 -12.21 4.62
CA GLN A 53 1.73 -13.27 4.17
C GLN A 53 1.88 -14.37 5.24
N ARG A 54 2.08 -14.00 6.51
CA ARG A 54 2.21 -14.94 7.64
C ARG A 54 0.96 -15.81 7.81
N GLU A 55 -0.21 -15.23 7.59
CA GLU A 55 -1.51 -15.93 7.60
C GLU A 55 -1.79 -16.72 6.31
N ARG A 56 -0.81 -16.79 5.38
CA ARG A 56 -0.87 -17.49 4.09
C ARG A 56 -2.00 -17.02 3.18
N PHE A 57 -2.46 -15.77 3.32
CA PHE A 57 -3.46 -15.19 2.42
C PHE A 57 -2.87 -14.71 1.11
N ILE A 58 -1.58 -14.37 1.11
CA ILE A 58 -0.83 -13.94 -0.06
C ILE A 58 0.56 -14.64 -0.08
N PRO A 59 1.11 -14.94 -1.27
CA PRO A 59 2.48 -15.43 -1.41
C PRO A 59 3.51 -14.31 -1.27
N MET A 60 4.79 -14.67 -1.11
CA MET A 60 5.89 -13.71 -0.97
C MET A 60 6.02 -12.77 -2.18
N LEU A 61 5.82 -13.27 -3.40
CA LEU A 61 5.82 -12.43 -4.61
C LEU A 61 4.79 -11.29 -4.52
N THR A 62 3.61 -11.57 -3.96
CA THR A 62 2.57 -10.55 -3.78
C THR A 62 2.96 -9.50 -2.73
N VAL A 63 3.79 -9.85 -1.74
CA VAL A 63 4.34 -8.85 -0.80
C VAL A 63 5.14 -7.80 -1.56
N GLN A 64 6.04 -8.22 -2.45
CA GLN A 64 6.85 -7.31 -3.27
C GLN A 64 5.98 -6.41 -4.15
N VAL A 65 4.95 -6.99 -4.80
CA VAL A 65 4.00 -6.23 -5.63
C VAL A 65 3.23 -5.19 -4.81
N LEU A 66 2.72 -5.57 -3.64
CA LEU A 66 1.97 -4.65 -2.77
C LEU A 66 2.85 -3.51 -2.24
N LEU A 67 4.09 -3.80 -1.87
CA LEU A 67 5.04 -2.77 -1.47
C LEU A 67 5.37 -1.83 -2.63
N GLY A 68 5.60 -2.38 -3.84
CA GLY A 68 5.84 -1.58 -5.05
C GLY A 68 4.70 -0.61 -5.35
N ILE A 69 3.45 -1.08 -5.30
CA ILE A 69 2.26 -0.21 -5.50
C ILE A 69 2.26 0.99 -4.53
N VAL A 70 2.60 0.76 -3.26
CA VAL A 70 2.61 1.83 -2.24
C VAL A 70 3.77 2.80 -2.49
N LEU A 71 4.96 2.27 -2.80
CA LEU A 71 6.15 3.09 -3.08
C LEU A 71 5.96 3.96 -4.33
N ASP A 72 5.36 3.43 -5.39
CA ASP A 72 5.07 4.18 -6.62
C ASP A 72 4.08 5.31 -6.35
N ALA A 73 3.03 5.05 -5.55
CA ALA A 73 2.08 6.08 -5.15
C ALA A 73 2.75 7.18 -4.32
N GLN A 74 3.61 6.81 -3.36
CA GLN A 74 4.39 7.75 -2.56
C GLN A 74 5.36 8.60 -3.41
N ALA A 75 6.08 7.98 -4.34
CA ALA A 75 6.96 8.68 -5.27
C ALA A 75 6.19 9.70 -6.13
N LEU A 76 5.01 9.32 -6.62
CA LEU A 76 4.14 10.22 -7.38
C LEU A 76 3.62 11.39 -6.53
N ALA A 77 3.25 11.14 -5.26
CA ALA A 77 2.88 12.20 -4.32
C ALA A 77 4.02 13.20 -4.12
N ARG A 78 5.22 12.71 -3.87
CA ARG A 78 6.42 13.55 -3.71
C ARG A 78 6.68 14.38 -4.96
N TRP A 79 6.74 13.75 -6.14
CA TRP A 79 6.96 14.43 -7.41
C TRP A 79 5.95 15.56 -7.68
N ARG A 80 4.68 15.36 -7.31
CA ARG A 80 3.65 16.39 -7.50
C ARG A 80 3.80 17.59 -6.56
N ILE A 81 4.47 17.44 -5.41
CA ILE A 81 4.54 18.44 -4.35
C ILE A 81 5.90 19.14 -4.33
N THR A 82 6.99 18.42 -4.52
CA THR A 82 8.35 18.95 -4.42
C THR A 82 8.54 20.15 -5.34
N GLY A 83 9.01 21.26 -4.78
CA GLY A 83 9.28 22.51 -5.50
C GLY A 83 8.04 23.35 -5.85
N LYS A 84 6.84 22.98 -5.39
CA LYS A 84 5.62 23.77 -5.63
C LYS A 84 5.25 24.63 -4.42
N PRO A 85 4.62 25.80 -4.62
CA PRO A 85 4.22 26.72 -3.55
C PRO A 85 2.87 26.37 -2.90
N VAL A 86 2.11 25.44 -3.47
CA VAL A 86 0.88 24.88 -2.88
C VAL A 86 0.79 23.41 -3.33
N PRO A 87 0.42 22.46 -2.46
CA PRO A 87 0.27 21.07 -2.87
C PRO A 87 -0.93 20.95 -3.82
N PRO A 88 -0.74 20.49 -5.07
CA PRO A 88 -1.85 20.31 -5.98
C PRO A 88 -2.80 19.22 -5.43
N THR A 89 -4.09 19.56 -5.39
CA THR A 89 -5.17 18.61 -5.09
C THR A 89 -5.55 17.78 -6.32
N SER A 90 -5.20 18.26 -7.52
CA SER A 90 -5.40 17.55 -8.78
C SER A 90 -4.75 16.17 -8.76
N GLY A 91 -5.52 15.13 -9.09
CA GLY A 91 -5.04 13.76 -9.15
C GLY A 91 -4.83 13.08 -7.79
N TYR A 92 -5.20 13.71 -6.66
CA TYR A 92 -5.15 13.06 -5.35
C TYR A 92 -6.09 11.86 -5.29
N TRP A 93 -7.38 12.09 -5.55
CA TRP A 93 -8.41 11.06 -5.51
C TRP A 93 -8.16 9.98 -6.56
N ASP A 94 -7.75 10.36 -7.77
CA ASP A 94 -7.41 9.41 -8.84
C ASP A 94 -6.27 8.48 -8.44
N THR A 95 -5.24 9.00 -7.75
CA THR A 95 -4.13 8.17 -7.27
C THR A 95 -4.55 7.24 -6.13
N LEU A 96 -5.38 7.71 -5.20
CA LEU A 96 -5.92 6.84 -4.16
C LEU A 96 -6.78 5.71 -4.73
N ASP A 97 -7.67 6.03 -5.68
CA ASP A 97 -8.51 5.06 -6.36
C ASP A 97 -7.68 4.07 -7.17
N ALA A 98 -6.68 4.54 -7.91
CA ALA A 98 -5.79 3.69 -8.70
C ALA A 98 -4.99 2.75 -7.80
N MET A 99 -4.44 3.25 -6.69
CA MET A 99 -3.72 2.47 -5.68
C MET A 99 -4.63 1.40 -5.08
N ASP A 100 -5.84 1.76 -4.68
CA ASP A 100 -6.80 0.82 -4.10
C ASP A 100 -7.20 -0.28 -5.09
N ARG A 101 -7.46 0.07 -6.36
CA ARG A 101 -7.74 -0.91 -7.42
C ARG A 101 -6.53 -1.81 -7.69
N ALA A 102 -5.31 -1.27 -7.63
CA ALA A 102 -4.09 -2.06 -7.79
C ALA A 102 -3.92 -3.07 -6.64
N ILE A 103 -4.16 -2.66 -5.39
CA ILE A 103 -4.14 -3.56 -4.22
C ILE A 103 -5.21 -4.65 -4.37
N ASP A 104 -6.43 -4.29 -4.77
CA ASP A 104 -7.51 -5.26 -4.98
C ASP A 104 -7.16 -6.29 -6.07
N ARG A 105 -6.58 -5.84 -7.20
CA ARG A 105 -6.11 -6.73 -8.27
C ARG A 105 -4.99 -7.66 -7.81
N ALA A 106 -3.99 -7.14 -7.10
CA ALA A 106 -2.89 -7.94 -6.56
C ALA A 106 -3.41 -9.00 -5.57
N TRP A 107 -4.36 -8.62 -4.71
CA TRP A 107 -5.00 -9.53 -3.76
C TRP A 107 -5.83 -10.62 -4.46
N GLN A 108 -6.62 -10.26 -5.47
CA GLN A 108 -7.41 -11.22 -6.24
C GLN A 108 -6.51 -12.22 -6.98
N ARG A 109 -5.43 -11.74 -7.60
CA ARG A 109 -4.44 -12.60 -8.28
C ARG A 109 -3.81 -13.59 -7.31
N ALA A 110 -3.42 -13.15 -6.12
CA ALA A 110 -2.89 -14.02 -5.07
C ALA A 110 -3.88 -15.12 -4.65
N ARG A 111 -5.17 -14.79 -4.53
CA ARG A 111 -6.22 -15.78 -4.24
C ARG A 111 -6.36 -16.80 -5.36
N LEU A 112 -6.34 -16.37 -6.63
CA LEU A 112 -6.45 -17.27 -7.77
C LEU A 112 -5.26 -18.23 -7.82
N THR A 113 -4.02 -17.74 -7.71
CA THR A 113 -2.82 -18.59 -7.66
C THR A 113 -2.90 -19.61 -6.52
N ARG A 114 -3.42 -19.22 -5.36
CA ARG A 114 -3.64 -20.14 -4.24
C ARG A 114 -4.71 -21.20 -4.54
N VAL A 115 -5.81 -20.84 -5.19
CA VAL A 115 -6.83 -21.83 -5.61
C VAL A 115 -6.22 -22.79 -6.61
N PHE A 116 -5.50 -22.33 -7.63
CA PHE A 116 -4.82 -23.23 -8.57
C PHE A 116 -3.81 -24.15 -7.88
N ASN A 117 -3.01 -23.68 -6.92
CA ASN A 117 -2.10 -24.54 -6.16
C ASN A 117 -2.81 -25.55 -5.25
N LEU A 118 -4.05 -25.27 -4.81
CA LEU A 118 -4.85 -26.19 -4.00
C LEU A 118 -5.72 -27.15 -4.84
N SER A 119 -6.10 -26.73 -6.06
CA SER A 119 -6.95 -27.48 -6.99
C SER A 119 -6.13 -28.31 -7.99
N GLY A 120 -4.90 -27.88 -8.23
CA GLY A 120 -3.93 -28.44 -9.17
C GLY A 120 -2.81 -29.20 -8.47
N GLY A 121 -3.15 -29.95 -7.42
CA GLY A 121 -2.47 -31.22 -7.18
C GLY A 121 -2.78 -32.19 -8.33
N LEU A 122 -2.39 -31.82 -9.55
CA LEU A 122 -2.30 -32.72 -10.68
C LEU A 122 -0.83 -33.12 -10.77
N GLN A 123 -0.59 -34.31 -10.23
CA GLN A 123 0.57 -35.20 -10.40
C GLN A 123 1.85 -34.80 -9.65
#